data_AF-A0AAW5EKX8-F1
#
_entry.id   AF-A0AAW5EKX8-F1
#
_cell.length_a   1.000
_cell.length_b   1.000
_cell.length_c   1.000
_cell.angle_alpha   90.00
_cell.angle_beta   90.00
_cell.angle_gamma   90.00
#
_symmetry.space_group_name_H-M   'P 1'
#
loop_
_entity.id
_entity.type
_entity.pdbx_description
1 polymer ?
#
loop_
_entity_poly.entity_id
_entity_poly.type
_entity_poly.pdbx_seq_one_letter_code
_entity_poly.pdbx_strand_id
1 'polypeptide(L)'
;TTVTSSLEVLQNEILKQKIKAKIKIVDIFYEDELYNETIVSHILTKKSEFDAKTLIFSAHSLPQSIIDKGDLYEKHVNHHVELLKERLKDHFDEIILAYQSKL
;
A
#
# COMPACT_ATOMS: atom_id res chain seq x y z
N THR A 1 5.44 -5.61 -10.25
CA THR A 1 4.38 -6.59 -10.58
C THR A 1 2.97 -6.00 -10.68
N THR A 2 2.73 -4.77 -10.23
CA THR A 2 1.39 -4.15 -10.27
C THR A 2 1.39 -2.89 -11.14
N VAL A 3 1.80 -1.75 -10.60
CA VAL A 3 1.74 -0.46 -11.28
C VAL A 3 2.78 -0.37 -12.41
N THR A 4 4.02 -0.81 -12.14
CA THR A 4 5.12 -0.75 -13.13
C THR A 4 4.79 -1.51 -14.41
N SER A 5 4.28 -2.75 -14.29
CA SER A 5 3.89 -3.55 -15.44
C SER A 5 2.72 -2.95 -16.21
N SER A 6 1.74 -2.35 -15.53
CA SER A 6 0.64 -1.64 -16.19
C SER A 6 1.12 -0.39 -16.94
N LEU A 7 2.05 0.37 -16.37
CA LEU A 7 2.65 1.54 -17.01
C LEU A 7 3.48 1.16 -18.23
N GLU A 8 4.30 0.10 -18.15
CA GLU A 8 5.08 -0.41 -19.27
C GLU A 8 4.20 -0.85 -20.45
N VAL A 9 3.12 -1.60 -20.16
CA VAL A 9 2.16 -2.02 -21.19
C VAL A 9 1.50 -0.81 -21.84
N LEU A 10 1.03 0.16 -21.04
CA LEU A 10 0.42 1.38 -21.55
C LEU A 10 1.39 2.19 -22.43
N GLN A 11 2.63 2.37 -21.97
CA GLN A 11 3.67 3.09 -22.72
C GLN A 11 3.96 2.41 -24.07
N ASN A 12 4.13 1.09 -24.07
CA ASN A 12 4.37 0.32 -25.29
C ASN A 12 3.21 0.47 -26.29
N GLU A 13 1.97 0.47 -25.81
CA GLU A 13 0.79 0.54 -26.67
C GLU A 13 0.57 1.94 -27.25
N ILE A 14 0.83 2.99 -26.45
CA ILE A 14 0.82 4.38 -26.92
C ILE A 14 1.83 4.60 -28.04
N LEU A 15 3.04 4.04 -27.89
CA LEU A 15 4.09 4.10 -28.91
C LEU A 15 3.66 3.37 -30.20
N LYS A 16 3.10 2.16 -30.08
CA LYS A 16 2.61 1.38 -31.24
C LYS A 16 1.50 2.10 -32.01
N GLN A 17 0.54 2.67 -31.29
CA GLN A 17 -0.62 3.35 -31.88
C GLN A 17 -0.34 4.81 -32.26
N LYS A 18 0.87 5.33 -31.97
CA LYS A 18 1.28 6.72 -32.25
C LYS A 18 0.34 7.75 -31.62
N ILE A 19 -0.20 7.45 -30.44
CA ILE A 19 -1.09 8.33 -29.71
C ILE A 19 -0.30 9.56 -29.24
N LYS A 20 -0.80 10.77 -29.52
CA LYS A 20 -0.16 12.05 -29.17
C LYS A 20 -0.81 12.78 -27.98
N ALA A 21 -1.53 12.03 -27.13
CA ALA A 21 -2.20 12.59 -25.97
C ALA A 21 -1.20 12.98 -24.87
N LYS A 22 -1.55 13.97 -24.04
CA LYS A 22 -0.81 14.27 -22.82
C LYS A 22 -1.09 13.18 -21.78
N ILE A 23 -0.04 12.55 -21.29
CA ILE A 23 -0.13 11.50 -20.26
C ILE A 23 0.32 12.13 -18.95
N LYS A 24 -0.46 11.88 -17.88
CA LYS A 24 -0.06 12.18 -16.51
C LYS A 24 -0.01 10.87 -15.75
N ILE A 25 1.14 10.58 -15.16
CA ILE A 25 1.31 9.46 -14.23
C ILE A 25 1.16 10.03 -12.83
N VAL A 26 0.28 9.42 -12.03
CA VAL A 26 0.19 9.71 -10.60
C VAL A 26 1.14 8.75 -9.91
N ASP A 27 2.07 9.31 -9.15
CA ASP A 27 3.08 8.53 -8.44
C ASP A 27 2.49 7.86 -7.20
N ILE A 28 3.33 7.12 -6.50
CA ILE A 28 3.02 6.45 -5.24
C ILE A 28 2.49 7.46 -4.22
N PHE A 29 1.41 7.09 -3.52
CA PHE A 29 0.63 8.01 -2.69
C PHE A 29 0.39 7.50 -1.27
N TYR A 30 1.11 6.48 -0.80
CA TYR A 30 0.88 5.93 0.56
C TYR A 30 1.18 6.94 1.68
N GLU A 31 1.94 8.01 1.39
CA GLU A 31 2.22 9.11 2.32
C GLU A 31 1.16 10.22 2.28
N ASP A 32 0.15 10.12 1.42
CA ASP A 32 -0.91 11.12 1.31
C ASP A 32 -1.69 11.25 2.63
N GLU A 33 -1.79 12.49 3.12
CA GLU A 33 -2.34 12.78 4.43
C GLU A 33 -3.83 12.43 4.51
N LEU A 34 -4.61 12.82 3.50
CA LEU A 34 -6.05 12.58 3.46
C LEU A 34 -6.35 11.08 3.35
N TYR A 35 -5.53 10.35 2.61
CA TYR A 35 -5.60 8.89 2.53
C TYR A 35 -5.36 8.24 3.90
N ASN A 36 -4.31 8.68 4.60
CA ASN A 36 -3.96 8.16 5.92
C ASN A 36 -5.00 8.53 6.99
N GLU A 37 -5.54 9.75 6.97
CA GLU A 37 -6.65 10.18 7.82
C GLU A 37 -7.90 9.30 7.60
N THR A 38 -8.22 9.00 6.34
CA THR A 38 -9.36 8.15 5.99
C THR A 38 -9.20 6.74 6.56
N ILE A 39 -8.00 6.15 6.43
CA ILE A 39 -7.69 4.82 6.98
C ILE A 39 -7.83 4.81 8.51
N VAL A 40 -7.20 5.78 9.19
CA VAL A 40 -7.24 5.89 10.65
C VAL A 40 -8.68 6.05 11.13
N SER A 41 -9.46 6.92 10.49
CA SER A 41 -10.87 7.14 10.80
C SER A 41 -11.70 5.85 10.68
N HIS A 42 -11.50 5.09 9.59
CA HIS A 42 -12.18 3.80 9.40
C HIS A 42 -11.82 2.78 10.49
N ILE A 43 -10.55 2.66 10.85
CA ILE A 43 -10.08 1.74 11.90
C ILE A 43 -10.69 2.11 13.25
N LEU A 44 -10.62 3.37 13.65
CA LEU A 44 -11.13 3.84 14.94
C LEU A 44 -12.65 3.74 15.02
N THR A 45 -13.35 4.04 13.92
CA THR A 45 -14.81 3.84 13.83
C THR A 45 -15.13 2.36 14.07
N LYS A 46 -14.42 1.44 13.42
CA LYS A 46 -14.68 0.00 13.60
C LYS A 46 -14.32 -0.48 15.01
N LYS A 47 -13.25 0.03 15.61
CA LYS A 47 -12.89 -0.25 17.01
C LYS A 47 -13.96 0.26 17.98
N SER A 48 -14.67 1.34 17.68
CA SER A 48 -15.75 1.80 18.58
C SER A 48 -16.89 0.78 18.72
N GLU A 49 -17.05 -0.12 17.73
CA GLU A 49 -18.03 -1.21 17.76
C GLU A 49 -17.54 -2.45 18.53
N PHE A 50 -16.21 -2.63 18.66
CA PHE A 50 -15.60 -3.82 19.26
C PHE A 50 -14.36 -3.43 20.07
N ASP A 51 -14.26 -3.84 21.33
CA ASP A 51 -13.08 -3.57 22.16
C ASP A 51 -11.85 -4.42 21.77
N ALA A 52 -11.41 -4.27 20.52
CA ALA A 52 -10.22 -4.91 19.98
C ALA A 52 -8.97 -4.27 20.56
N LYS A 53 -8.04 -5.11 21.03
CA LYS A 53 -6.76 -4.70 21.61
C LYS A 53 -5.61 -4.79 20.62
N THR A 54 -5.70 -5.71 19.66
CA THR A 54 -4.69 -5.93 18.63
C THR A 54 -5.23 -5.57 17.25
N LEU A 55 -4.42 -4.86 16.47
CA LEU A 55 -4.66 -4.56 15.06
C LEU A 55 -3.68 -5.31 14.18
N ILE A 56 -4.17 -5.99 13.14
CA ILE A 56 -3.33 -6.68 12.16
C ILE A 56 -3.55 -6.05 10.77
N PHE A 57 -2.51 -5.43 10.22
CA PHE A 57 -2.44 -5.08 8.82
C PHE A 57 -2.08 -6.32 8.00
N SER A 58 -2.93 -6.72 7.05
CA SER A 58 -2.69 -7.90 6.21
C SER A 58 -2.40 -7.47 4.77
N ALA A 59 -1.12 -7.41 4.41
CA ALA A 59 -0.67 -7.05 3.06
C ALA A 59 -0.54 -8.30 2.17
N HIS A 60 -0.64 -8.14 0.85
CA HIS A 60 -0.35 -9.25 -0.05
C HIS A 60 1.16 -9.52 -0.11
N SER A 61 1.55 -10.78 0.01
CA SER A 61 2.95 -11.17 -0.10
C SER A 61 3.41 -11.11 -1.57
N LEU A 62 4.70 -10.87 -1.75
CA LEU A 62 5.37 -11.00 -3.04
C LEU A 62 6.32 -12.20 -3.02
N PRO A 63 6.54 -12.89 -4.16
CA PRO A 63 7.59 -13.89 -4.27
C PRO A 63 8.95 -13.31 -3.85
N GLN A 64 9.71 -14.07 -3.05
CA GLN A 64 11.01 -13.64 -2.53
C GLN A 64 11.98 -13.22 -3.65
N SER A 65 11.94 -13.91 -4.79
CA SER A 65 12.76 -13.59 -5.97
C SER A 65 12.47 -12.22 -6.60
N ILE A 66 11.30 -11.63 -6.32
CA ILE A 66 10.94 -10.27 -6.74
C ILE A 66 11.47 -9.25 -5.72
N ILE A 67 11.34 -9.56 -4.42
CA ILE A 67 11.90 -8.76 -3.33
C ILE A 67 13.42 -8.62 -3.49
N ASP A 68 14.11 -9.74 -3.71
CA ASP A 68 15.58 -9.79 -3.84
C ASP A 68 16.10 -8.98 -5.04
N LYS A 69 15.26 -8.75 -6.06
CA LYS A 69 15.57 -7.91 -7.22
C LYS A 69 15.42 -6.40 -6.94
N GLY A 70 15.09 -6.03 -5.70
CA GLY A 70 14.98 -4.64 -5.27
C GLY A 70 13.60 -4.02 -5.44
N ASP A 71 12.53 -4.83 -5.46
CA ASP A 71 11.16 -4.32 -5.54
C ASP A 71 10.84 -3.42 -4.34
N LEU A 72 10.28 -2.24 -4.63
CA LEU A 72 10.00 -1.21 -3.63
C LEU A 72 8.68 -1.46 -2.88
N TYR A 73 7.84 -2.38 -3.34
CA TYR A 73 6.54 -2.65 -2.73
C TYR A 73 6.65 -2.96 -1.24
N GLU A 74 7.55 -3.87 -0.86
CA GLU A 74 7.73 -4.23 0.54
C GLU A 74 8.18 -3.03 1.37
N LYS A 75 9.08 -2.20 0.83
CA LYS A 75 9.54 -0.97 1.51
C LYS A 75 8.40 0.03 1.69
N HIS A 76 7.58 0.23 0.66
CA HIS A 76 6.42 1.12 0.71
C HIS A 76 5.37 0.63 1.70
N VAL A 77 5.07 -0.68 1.72
CA VAL A 77 4.12 -1.27 2.68
C VAL A 77 4.63 -1.11 4.10
N ASN A 78 5.90 -1.44 4.37
CA ASN A 78 6.48 -1.27 5.70
C ASN A 78 6.43 0.20 6.13
N HIS A 79 6.87 1.13 5.27
CA HIS A 79 6.84 2.55 5.59
C HIS A 79 5.43 3.07 5.85
N HIS A 80 4.46 2.71 5.00
CA HIS A 80 3.06 3.11 5.17
C HIS A 80 2.49 2.60 6.50
N VAL A 81 2.76 1.35 6.86
CA VAL A 81 2.29 0.76 8.11
C VAL A 81 2.96 1.42 9.32
N GLU A 82 4.22 1.81 9.24
CA GLU A 82 4.87 2.58 10.30
C GLU A 82 4.22 3.97 10.49
N LEU A 83 3.87 4.67 9.41
CA LEU A 83 3.12 5.93 9.49
C LEU A 83 1.75 5.74 10.19
N LEU A 84 1.05 4.65 9.87
CA LEU A 84 -0.25 4.33 10.47
C LEU A 84 -0.11 3.89 11.93
N LYS A 85 0.93 3.11 12.26
CA LYS A 85 1.23 2.70 13.65
C LYS A 85 1.44 3.90 14.54
N GLU A 86 2.21 4.89 14.10
CA GLU A 86 2.46 6.10 14.90
C GLU A 86 1.15 6.84 15.23
N ARG A 87 0.21 6.87 14.29
CA ARG A 87 -1.13 7.49 14.46
C ARG A 87 -2.09 6.66 15.32
N LEU A 88 -1.84 5.36 15.49
CA LEU A 88 -2.74 4.41 16.13
C LEU A 88 -2.19 3.85 17.46
N LYS A 89 -0.97 4.20 17.85
CA LYS A 89 -0.25 3.63 19.01
C LYS A 89 -0.99 3.76 20.34
N ASP A 90 -1.76 4.83 20.53
CA ASP A 90 -2.51 5.07 21.77
C ASP A 90 -3.90 4.41 21.76
N HIS A 91 -4.25 3.74 20.66
CA HIS A 91 -5.56 3.11 20.47
C HIS A 91 -5.52 1.58 20.54
N PHE A 92 -4.35 0.95 20.39
CA PHE A 92 -4.19 -0.50 20.40
C PHE A 92 -3.01 -0.90 21.28
N ASP A 93 -3.16 -2.02 21.99
CA ASP A 93 -2.09 -2.61 22.80
C ASP A 93 -0.98 -3.16 21.89
N GLU A 94 -1.35 -3.62 20.69
CA GLU A 94 -0.42 -4.20 19.72
C GLU A 94 -0.86 -3.94 18.27
N ILE A 95 0.10 -3.62 17.40
CA ILE A 95 -0.12 -3.41 15.97
C ILE A 95 0.89 -4.22 15.16
N ILE A 96 0.40 -5.15 14.33
CA ILE A 96 1.20 -6.14 13.59
C ILE A 96 1.04 -5.92 12.09
N LEU A 97 2.14 -6.04 11.34
CA LEU A 97 2.10 -6.23 9.89
C LEU A 97 2.27 -7.72 9.58
N ALA A 98 1.29 -8.30 8.89
CA ALA A 98 1.29 -9.66 8.40
C ALA A 98 1.17 -9.69 6.88
N TYR A 99 1.65 -10.77 6.26
CA TYR A 99 1.55 -10.99 4.83
C TYR A 99 0.69 -12.22 4.53
N GLN A 100 -0.24 -12.08 3.59
CA GLN A 100 -1.14 -13.14 3.14
C GLN A 100 -0.90 -13.50 1.67
N SER A 101 -1.44 -14.63 1.23
CA SER A 101 -1.24 -15.19 -0.11
C SER A 101 0.20 -15.62 -0.37
N LYS A 102 0.63 -16.77 0.19
CA LYS A 102 1.84 -17.47 -0.28
C LYS A 102 1.59 -17.94 -1.72
N LEU A 103 2.36 -17.41 -2.66
CA LEU A 103 2.49 -17.94 -4.02
C LEU A 103 3.63 -18.94 -4.08
#